data_AF-A0AAE1DW51-F1
#
_entry.id   AF-A0AAE1DW51-F1
#
_cell.length_a   1.000
_cell.length_b   1.000
_cell.length_c   1.000
_cell.angle_alpha   90.00
_cell.angle_beta   90.00
_cell.angle_gamma   90.00
#
_symmetry.space_group_name_H-M   'P 1'
#
loop_
_entity.id
_entity.type
_entity.pdbx_description
1 polymer ?
#
loop_
_entity_poly.entity_id
_entity_poly.type
_entity_poly.pdbx_seq_one_letter_code
_entity_poly.pdbx_strand_id
1 'polypeptide(L)'
;MVGPLSEKYTHSSIDVRLCKQALIEPLQRNVTMATDHVHLKRLPEFGVLSKQISSLEQKSSWWDCYGVEMLIHLIAAASWLGSQLLLGTSNLGIYWLGIFVMGFSHTTINLKAAHMAAHDAVCSSKAWNRVWAFICSDYWGTFSADVSNSIHIKVHHPHTNIIGLGDSSTWRAPFLPRFLYMFLSPILAYILVQLWS
;
A
#
# COMPACT_ATOMS: atom_id res chain seq x y z
N MET A 1 -13.95 -26.36 0.49
CA MET A 1 -14.65 -26.86 1.70
C MET A 1 -13.76 -26.59 2.89
N VAL A 2 -14.12 -25.62 3.72
CA VAL A 2 -13.40 -25.33 4.98
C VAL A 2 -14.22 -26.01 6.08
N GLY A 3 -13.63 -26.98 6.77
CA GLY A 3 -14.27 -27.72 7.85
C GLY A 3 -14.55 -26.84 9.08
N PRO A 4 -15.38 -27.31 10.03
CA PRO A 4 -15.75 -26.53 11.20
C PRO A 4 -14.56 -26.42 12.14
N LEU A 5 -14.17 -25.19 12.49
CA LEU A 5 -13.24 -24.93 13.60
C LEU A 5 -14.00 -25.15 14.91
N SER A 6 -13.80 -26.31 15.54
CA SER A 6 -14.31 -26.59 16.88
C SER A 6 -13.52 -25.82 17.94
N GLU A 7 -14.26 -25.18 18.84
CA GLU A 7 -13.92 -24.75 20.19
C GLU A 7 -12.58 -25.24 20.79
N LYS A 8 -11.70 -24.29 21.09
CA LYS A 8 -11.11 -24.02 22.44
C LYS A 8 -9.92 -23.08 22.29
N TYR A 9 -10.16 -21.77 22.37
CA TYR A 9 -9.11 -20.78 22.63
C TYR A 9 -9.52 -19.94 23.84
N THR A 10 -9.19 -20.43 25.03
CA THR A 10 -9.37 -19.77 26.33
C THR A 10 -8.16 -18.92 26.75
N HIS A 11 -7.24 -18.60 25.83
CA HIS A 11 -6.11 -17.69 26.11
C HIS A 11 -6.45 -16.26 25.68
N SER A 12 -6.29 -15.31 26.61
CA SER A 12 -6.56 -13.87 26.42
C SER A 12 -5.55 -13.13 25.52
N SER A 13 -4.63 -13.87 24.92
CA SER A 13 -3.52 -13.38 24.09
C SER A 13 -3.15 -14.43 23.03
N ILE A 14 -2.85 -13.98 21.81
CA ILE A 14 -2.29 -14.81 20.74
C ILE A 14 -0.85 -14.35 20.50
N ASP A 15 0.08 -15.30 20.43
CA ASP A 15 1.47 -15.04 20.06
C ASP A 15 1.59 -14.89 18.54
N VAL A 16 1.82 -13.66 18.07
CA VAL A 16 2.12 -13.40 16.66
C VAL A 16 3.64 -13.46 16.47
N ARG A 17 4.13 -14.52 15.82
CA ARG A 17 5.56 -14.65 15.47
C ARG A 17 5.82 -13.92 14.16
N LEU A 18 6.47 -12.76 14.22
CA LEU A 18 6.95 -12.05 13.03
C LEU A 18 8.48 -12.10 12.96
N CYS A 19 8.98 -12.55 11.80
CA CYS A 19 10.39 -12.52 11.50
C CYS A 19 10.80 -11.06 11.23
N LYS A 20 11.48 -10.42 12.17
CA LYS A 20 12.13 -9.13 11.92
C LYS A 20 13.40 -9.41 11.10
N GLN A 21 13.31 -9.20 9.80
CA GLN A 21 14.49 -9.25 8.94
C GLN A 21 15.22 -7.92 9.04
N ALA A 22 16.27 -7.87 9.87
CA ALA A 22 17.23 -6.78 9.82
C ALA A 22 18.04 -6.93 8.52
N LEU A 23 17.73 -6.12 7.52
CA LEU A 23 18.61 -5.94 6.36
C LEU A 23 19.72 -4.97 6.78
N ILE A 24 20.97 -5.36 6.49
CA ILE A 24 22.27 -4.69 6.75
C ILE A 24 23.03 -5.25 7.97
N GLU A 25 23.65 -6.43 7.79
CA GLU A 25 25.09 -6.69 8.05
C GLU A 25 25.42 -8.15 7.70
N PRO A 26 26.51 -8.45 6.98
CA PRO A 26 26.91 -9.82 6.70
C PRO A 26 27.84 -10.27 7.83
N LEU A 27 27.30 -10.79 8.94
CA LEU A 27 27.97 -11.73 9.87
C LEU A 27 27.05 -12.01 11.08
N GLN A 28 26.88 -13.30 11.40
CA GLN A 28 26.09 -13.86 12.51
C GLN A 28 24.56 -13.68 12.49
N ARG A 29 23.90 -14.68 11.89
CA ARG A 29 22.47 -14.98 12.06
C ARG A 29 22.14 -15.32 13.52
N ASN A 30 21.80 -14.32 14.33
CA ASN A 30 20.96 -14.51 15.52
C ASN A 30 19.57 -13.98 15.20
N VAL A 31 18.65 -14.87 14.83
CA VAL A 31 17.23 -14.53 14.65
C VAL A 31 16.64 -14.29 16.04
N THR A 32 16.60 -13.03 16.47
CA THR A 32 15.91 -12.66 17.71
C THR A 32 14.41 -12.72 17.47
N MET A 33 13.76 -13.78 17.99
CA MET A 33 12.31 -13.91 17.96
C MET A 33 11.71 -12.86 18.92
N ALA A 34 11.15 -11.79 18.37
CA ALA A 34 10.36 -10.84 19.15
C ALA A 34 8.93 -11.38 19.24
N THR A 35 8.51 -11.76 20.45
CA THR A 35 7.11 -12.10 20.75
C THR A 35 6.40 -10.84 21.20
N ASP A 36 5.36 -10.44 20.48
CA ASP A 36 4.51 -9.32 20.87
C ASP A 36 3.16 -9.86 21.38
N HIS A 37 2.66 -9.29 22.48
CA HIS A 37 1.46 -9.78 23.17
C HIS A 37 0.24 -8.92 22.84
N VAL A 38 -0.68 -9.46 22.05
CA VAL A 38 -1.93 -8.77 21.68
C VAL A 38 -3.07 -9.16 22.63
N HIS A 39 -3.66 -8.19 23.32
CA HIS A 39 -4.81 -8.42 24.19
C HIS A 39 -6.12 -8.54 23.39
N LEU A 40 -6.62 -9.77 23.23
CA LEU A 40 -7.79 -10.06 22.38
C LEU A 40 -9.08 -9.38 22.88
N LYS A 41 -9.23 -9.20 24.20
CA LYS A 41 -10.43 -8.57 24.80
C LYS A 41 -10.58 -7.08 24.49
N ARG A 42 -9.53 -6.42 23.99
CA ARG A 42 -9.56 -5.02 23.57
C ARG A 42 -9.80 -4.86 22.07
N LEU A 43 -9.80 -5.97 21.31
CA LEU A 43 -10.06 -5.92 19.89
C LEU A 43 -11.56 -5.69 19.66
N PRO A 44 -11.95 -4.81 18.72
CA PRO A 44 -13.34 -4.68 18.33
C PRO A 44 -13.84 -6.02 17.77
N GLU A 45 -15.14 -6.28 17.93
CA GLU A 45 -15.77 -7.47 17.36
C GLU A 45 -15.83 -7.36 15.84
N PHE A 46 -14.73 -7.72 15.16
CA PHE A 46 -14.57 -7.59 13.71
C PHE A 46 -15.69 -8.26 12.91
N GLY A 47 -16.31 -9.31 13.44
CA GLY A 47 -17.46 -9.96 12.82
C GLY A 47 -18.73 -9.09 12.80
N VAL A 48 -18.98 -8.34 13.87
CA VAL A 48 -20.10 -7.38 13.93
C VAL A 48 -19.83 -6.22 12.99
N LEU A 49 -18.62 -5.66 13.05
CA LEU A 49 -18.21 -4.57 12.17
C LEU A 49 -18.29 -4.97 10.68
N SER A 50 -17.80 -6.15 10.32
CA SER A 50 -17.87 -6.67 8.94
C SER A 50 -19.32 -6.80 8.47
N LYS A 51 -20.23 -7.32 9.30
CA LYS A 51 -21.67 -7.39 8.97
C LYS A 51 -22.27 -6.01 8.77
N GLN A 52 -21.94 -5.04 9.62
CA GLN A 52 -22.41 -3.66 9.48
C GLN A 52 -21.90 -3.04 8.18
N ILE A 53 -20.62 -3.16 7.88
CA ILE A 53 -20.00 -2.65 6.64
C ILE A 53 -20.67 -3.30 5.42
N SER A 54 -20.81 -4.62 5.38
CA SER A 54 -21.47 -5.30 4.26
C SER A 54 -22.94 -4.88 4.09
N SER A 55 -23.66 -4.63 5.19
CA SER A 55 -25.04 -4.14 5.10
C SER A 55 -25.13 -2.69 4.59
N LEU A 56 -24.11 -1.87 4.84
CA LEU A 56 -24.02 -0.51 4.32
C LEU A 56 -23.64 -0.53 2.84
N GLU A 57 -22.67 -1.37 2.45
CA GLU A 57 -22.24 -1.56 1.07
C GLU A 57 -23.41 -1.98 0.16
N GLN A 58 -24.26 -2.92 0.64
CA GLN A 58 -25.46 -3.36 -0.10
C GLN A 58 -26.50 -2.26 -0.32
N LYS A 59 -26.54 -1.24 0.56
CA LYS A 59 -27.48 -0.11 0.45
C LYS A 59 -26.90 1.08 -0.30
N SER A 60 -25.59 1.09 -0.49
CA SER A 60 -24.87 2.19 -1.12
C SER A 60 -24.97 2.08 -2.64
N SER A 61 -24.97 3.22 -3.33
CA SER A 61 -24.95 3.21 -4.79
C SER A 61 -23.56 2.84 -5.31
N TRP A 62 -23.47 2.49 -6.60
CA TRP A 62 -22.16 2.29 -7.24
C TRP A 62 -21.28 3.54 -7.13
N TRP A 63 -21.87 4.73 -7.17
CA TRP A 63 -21.15 5.99 -7.05
C TRP A 63 -20.49 6.14 -5.68
N ASP A 64 -21.21 5.77 -4.62
CA ASP A 64 -20.73 5.83 -3.24
C ASP A 64 -19.62 4.80 -2.99
N CYS A 65 -19.74 3.60 -3.57
CA CYS A 65 -18.77 2.54 -3.38
C CYS A 65 -17.50 2.72 -4.23
N TYR A 66 -17.63 3.17 -5.49
CA TYR A 66 -16.53 3.11 -6.47
C TYR A 66 -16.41 4.36 -7.35
N GLY A 67 -17.53 5.05 -7.63
CA GLY A 67 -17.59 6.05 -8.69
C GLY A 67 -16.71 7.28 -8.46
N VAL A 68 -16.67 7.81 -7.23
CA VAL A 68 -15.81 8.97 -6.90
C VAL A 68 -14.35 8.65 -7.17
N GLU A 69 -13.90 7.48 -6.73
CA GLU A 69 -12.53 7.03 -6.93
C GLU A 69 -12.24 6.80 -8.42
N MET A 70 -13.13 6.14 -9.15
CA MET A 70 -12.98 5.96 -10.60
C MET A 70 -12.90 7.28 -11.36
N LEU A 71 -13.67 8.31 -10.96
CA LEU A 71 -13.56 9.64 -11.56
C LEU A 71 -12.19 10.27 -11.29
N ILE A 72 -11.68 10.18 -10.06
CA ILE A 72 -10.34 10.70 -9.73
C ILE A 72 -9.26 10.04 -10.61
N HIS A 73 -9.33 8.73 -10.79
CA HIS A 73 -8.37 8.00 -11.63
C HIS A 73 -8.50 8.36 -13.12
N LEU A 74 -9.74 8.57 -13.61
CA LEU A 74 -9.98 9.05 -14.96
C LEU A 74 -9.38 10.45 -15.18
N ILE A 75 -9.59 11.37 -14.23
CA ILE A 75 -9.00 12.72 -14.27
C ILE A 75 -7.47 12.63 -14.21
N ALA A 76 -6.91 11.76 -13.37
CA ALA A 76 -5.47 11.55 -13.29
C ALA A 76 -4.89 11.06 -14.62
N ALA A 77 -5.54 10.07 -15.27
CA ALA A 77 -5.13 9.55 -16.57
C ALA A 77 -5.23 10.60 -17.68
N ALA A 78 -6.33 11.37 -17.71
CA ALA A 78 -6.48 12.48 -18.65
C ALA A 78 -5.44 13.58 -18.41
N SER A 79 -5.15 13.91 -17.15
CA SER A 79 -4.13 14.89 -16.77
C SER A 79 -2.72 14.41 -17.11
N TRP A 80 -2.46 13.10 -17.04
CA TRP A 80 -1.20 12.52 -17.51
C TRP A 80 -1.03 12.71 -19.03
N LEU A 81 -2.07 12.47 -19.82
CA LEU A 81 -2.04 12.75 -21.26
C LEU A 81 -1.88 14.26 -21.54
N GLY A 82 -2.61 15.10 -20.82
CA GLY A 82 -2.49 16.56 -20.93
C GLY A 82 -1.10 17.08 -20.57
N SER A 83 -0.42 16.44 -19.62
CA SER A 83 0.95 16.81 -19.24
C SER A 83 1.94 16.65 -20.39
N GLN A 84 1.72 15.70 -21.31
CA GLN A 84 2.57 15.52 -22.48
C GLN A 84 2.56 16.73 -23.40
N LEU A 85 1.41 17.43 -23.49
CA LEU A 85 1.30 18.67 -24.25
C LEU A 85 2.08 19.81 -23.60
N LEU A 86 2.05 19.89 -22.26
CA LEU A 86 2.80 20.89 -21.50
C LEU A 86 4.33 20.68 -21.63
N LEU A 87 4.77 19.42 -21.63
CA LEU A 87 6.17 19.04 -21.81
C LEU A 87 6.70 19.34 -23.22
N GLY A 88 5.82 19.46 -24.22
CA GLY A 88 6.19 19.86 -25.58
C GLY A 88 6.46 21.36 -25.75
N THR A 89 6.27 22.17 -24.71
CA THR A 89 6.41 23.64 -24.81
C THR A 89 7.83 24.12 -24.58
N SER A 90 8.22 25.21 -25.23
CA SER A 90 9.53 25.88 -25.04
C SER A 90 9.57 26.82 -23.83
N ASN A 91 8.41 27.13 -23.23
CA ASN A 91 8.33 27.96 -22.05
C ASN A 91 8.71 27.12 -20.81
N LEU A 92 9.80 27.50 -20.15
CA LEU A 92 10.33 26.76 -19.00
C LEU A 92 9.32 26.59 -17.87
N GLY A 93 8.49 27.61 -17.59
CA GLY A 93 7.48 27.54 -16.53
C GLY A 93 6.37 26.53 -16.84
N ILE A 94 5.88 26.52 -18.08
CA ILE A 94 4.86 25.57 -18.54
C ILE A 94 5.44 24.15 -18.60
N TYR A 95 6.70 24.01 -19.02
CA TYR A 95 7.41 22.74 -19.00
C TYR A 95 7.52 22.15 -17.59
N TRP A 96 7.94 22.94 -16.59
CA TRP A 96 7.99 22.49 -15.19
C TRP A 96 6.62 22.15 -14.62
N LEU A 97 5.58 22.91 -14.99
CA LEU A 97 4.21 22.56 -14.64
C LEU A 97 3.81 21.21 -15.25
N GLY A 98 4.23 20.93 -16.50
CA GLY A 98 4.07 19.64 -17.15
C GLY A 98 4.70 18.49 -16.35
N ILE A 99 5.95 18.66 -15.90
CA ILE A 99 6.64 17.66 -15.05
C ILE A 99 5.84 17.42 -13.76
N PHE A 100 5.40 18.49 -13.10
CA PHE A 100 4.66 18.40 -11.84
C PHE A 100 3.32 17.66 -12.03
N VAL A 101 2.53 18.03 -13.04
CA VAL A 101 1.24 17.38 -13.35
C VAL A 101 1.46 15.92 -13.73
N MET A 102 2.47 15.62 -14.56
CA MET A 102 2.81 14.25 -14.95
C MET A 102 3.13 13.39 -13.72
N GLY A 103 3.98 13.89 -12.80
CA GLY A 103 4.35 13.18 -11.58
C GLY A 103 3.18 12.97 -10.62
N PHE A 104 2.32 13.98 -10.44
CA PHE A 104 1.14 13.87 -9.59
C PHE A 104 0.11 12.87 -10.14
N SER A 105 -0.14 12.91 -11.46
CA SER A 105 -1.00 11.93 -12.12
C SER A 105 -0.42 10.52 -12.04
N HIS A 106 0.89 10.37 -12.28
CA HIS A 106 1.57 9.08 -12.23
C HIS A 106 1.48 8.47 -10.84
N THR A 107 1.77 9.24 -9.79
CA THR A 107 1.65 8.78 -8.40
C THR A 107 0.22 8.45 -8.00
N THR A 108 -0.77 9.20 -8.48
CA THR A 108 -2.19 8.88 -8.24
C THR A 108 -2.56 7.51 -8.83
N ILE A 109 -2.16 7.22 -10.07
CA ILE A 109 -2.43 5.92 -10.70
C ILE A 109 -1.62 4.81 -10.05
N ASN A 110 -0.31 4.99 -9.92
CA ASN A 110 0.60 3.96 -9.45
C ASN A 110 0.41 3.61 -7.96
N LEU A 111 0.16 4.61 -7.11
CA LEU A 111 0.04 4.36 -5.66
C LEU A 111 -1.41 4.16 -5.25
N LYS A 112 -2.28 5.13 -5.53
CA LYS A 112 -3.66 5.10 -5.03
C LYS A 112 -4.49 4.03 -5.75
N ALA A 113 -4.43 3.96 -7.08
CA ALA A 113 -5.19 2.94 -7.82
C ALA A 113 -4.70 1.52 -7.51
N ALA A 114 -3.38 1.31 -7.47
CA ALA A 114 -2.81 0.02 -7.12
C ALA A 114 -3.16 -0.40 -5.69
N HIS A 115 -3.15 0.54 -4.74
CA HIS A 115 -3.56 0.28 -3.37
C HIS A 115 -5.03 -0.15 -3.28
N MET A 116 -5.93 0.55 -3.96
CA MET A 116 -7.34 0.13 -4.03
C MET A 116 -7.49 -1.26 -4.65
N ALA A 117 -6.75 -1.53 -5.73
CA ALA A 117 -6.79 -2.83 -6.40
C ALA A 117 -6.28 -3.96 -5.49
N ALA A 118 -5.24 -3.71 -4.68
CA ALA A 118 -4.75 -4.65 -3.67
C ALA A 118 -5.78 -4.93 -2.55
N HIS A 119 -6.72 -4.00 -2.34
CA HIS A 119 -7.83 -4.13 -1.40
C HIS A 119 -9.14 -4.61 -2.03
N ASP A 120 -9.13 -5.05 -3.28
CA ASP A 120 -10.34 -5.41 -4.04
C ASP A 120 -11.39 -4.28 -4.08
N ALA A 121 -10.95 -3.01 -3.98
CA ALA A 121 -11.81 -1.85 -3.79
C ALA A 121 -12.02 -1.01 -5.07
N VAL A 122 -11.51 -1.44 -6.22
CA VAL A 122 -11.73 -0.74 -7.50
C VAL A 122 -13.15 -1.01 -8.02
N CYS A 123 -13.63 -2.23 -7.83
CA CYS A 123 -14.98 -2.65 -8.20
C CYS A 123 -15.38 -3.90 -7.42
N SER A 124 -16.61 -4.37 -7.58
CA SER A 124 -17.08 -5.60 -6.91
C SER A 124 -16.47 -6.90 -7.45
N SER A 125 -15.88 -6.89 -8.65
CA SER A 125 -15.33 -8.10 -9.28
C SER A 125 -13.85 -8.30 -8.95
N LYS A 126 -13.52 -9.41 -8.30
CA LYS A 126 -12.13 -9.78 -7.99
C LYS A 126 -11.24 -9.92 -9.23
N ALA A 127 -11.80 -10.46 -10.32
CA ALA A 127 -11.06 -10.59 -11.57
C ALA A 127 -10.68 -9.22 -12.14
N TRP A 128 -11.60 -8.25 -12.08
CA TRP A 128 -11.32 -6.89 -12.53
C TRP A 128 -10.35 -6.16 -11.61
N ASN A 129 -10.46 -6.33 -10.29
CA ASN A 129 -9.45 -5.80 -9.37
C ASN A 129 -8.06 -6.34 -9.68
N ARG A 130 -7.95 -7.63 -10.02
CA ARG A 130 -6.67 -8.22 -10.43
C ARG A 130 -6.12 -7.61 -11.72
N VAL A 131 -6.96 -7.37 -12.72
CA VAL A 131 -6.56 -6.66 -13.95
C VAL A 131 -6.09 -5.25 -13.64
N TRP A 132 -6.81 -4.52 -12.79
CA TRP A 132 -6.42 -3.17 -12.37
C TRP A 132 -5.10 -3.17 -11.58
N ALA A 133 -4.87 -4.15 -10.71
CA ALA A 133 -3.61 -4.28 -9.99
C ALA A 133 -2.43 -4.43 -10.96
N PHE A 134 -2.58 -5.25 -12.00
CA PHE A 134 -1.56 -5.42 -13.04
C PHE A 134 -1.33 -4.13 -13.85
N ILE A 135 -2.40 -3.45 -14.28
CA ILE A 135 -2.28 -2.21 -15.05
C ILE A 135 -1.55 -1.15 -14.22
N CYS A 136 -1.95 -0.97 -12.96
CA CYS A 136 -1.44 0.13 -12.12
C CYS A 136 -0.04 -0.17 -11.55
N SER A 137 0.23 -1.42 -11.17
CA SER A 137 1.52 -1.79 -10.57
C SER A 137 2.52 -2.25 -11.63
N ASP A 138 2.21 -3.29 -12.39
CA ASP A 138 3.18 -3.90 -13.31
C ASP A 138 3.43 -3.02 -14.53
N TYR A 139 2.36 -2.59 -15.22
CA TYR A 139 2.49 -1.81 -16.44
C TYR A 139 2.87 -0.36 -16.15
N TRP A 140 2.11 0.31 -15.28
CA TRP A 140 2.30 1.73 -15.01
C TRP A 140 3.38 2.02 -13.96
N GLY A 141 3.44 1.19 -12.93
CA GLY A 141 4.37 1.31 -11.81
C GLY A 141 5.70 0.59 -12.00
N THR A 142 5.83 -0.24 -13.03
CA THR A 142 6.99 -1.11 -13.28
C THR A 142 7.36 -2.01 -12.09
N PHE A 143 6.38 -2.35 -11.26
CA PHE A 143 6.56 -3.13 -10.05
C PHE A 143 5.50 -4.22 -9.95
N SER A 144 5.92 -5.45 -9.66
CA SER A 144 5.01 -6.61 -9.68
C SER A 144 3.84 -6.43 -8.71
N ALA A 145 2.61 -6.55 -9.21
CA ALA A 145 1.39 -6.49 -8.40
C ALA A 145 1.37 -7.59 -7.33
N ASP A 146 1.92 -8.78 -7.61
CA ASP A 146 1.98 -9.88 -6.63
C ASP A 146 2.92 -9.58 -5.48
N VAL A 147 4.11 -9.09 -5.81
CA VAL A 147 5.11 -8.69 -4.80
C VAL A 147 4.58 -7.50 -4.00
N SER A 148 4.00 -6.51 -4.68
CA SER A 148 3.35 -5.35 -4.07
C SER A 148 2.25 -5.75 -3.09
N ASN A 149 1.31 -6.60 -3.53
CA ASN A 149 0.22 -7.08 -2.69
C ASN A 149 0.74 -7.88 -1.50
N SER A 150 1.73 -8.75 -1.71
CA SER A 150 2.32 -9.54 -0.63
C SER A 150 3.01 -8.65 0.41
N ILE A 151 3.80 -7.68 -0.01
CA ILE A 151 4.47 -6.73 0.91
C ILE A 151 3.41 -5.88 1.62
N HIS A 152 2.43 -5.35 0.88
CA HIS A 152 1.39 -4.49 1.42
C HIS A 152 0.53 -5.22 2.48
N ILE A 153 -0.03 -6.38 2.15
CA ILE A 153 -0.93 -7.11 3.04
C ILE A 153 -0.19 -7.84 4.16
N LYS A 154 0.96 -8.49 3.87
CA LYS A 154 1.63 -9.36 4.86
C LYS A 154 2.71 -8.66 5.67
N VAL A 155 3.26 -7.54 5.18
CA VAL A 155 4.32 -6.80 5.87
C VAL A 155 3.79 -5.47 6.36
N HIS A 156 3.22 -4.64 5.49
CA HIS A 156 2.80 -3.29 5.87
C HIS A 156 1.61 -3.30 6.85
N HIS A 157 0.51 -3.98 6.51
CA HIS A 157 -0.71 -3.96 7.33
C HIS A 157 -0.56 -4.48 8.76
N PRO A 158 0.18 -5.57 9.05
CA PRO A 158 0.40 -5.96 10.43
C PRO A 158 1.01 -4.83 11.26
N HIS A 159 2.03 -4.15 10.72
CA HIS A 159 2.74 -3.08 11.43
C HIS A 159 1.94 -1.79 11.56
N THR A 160 0.96 -1.53 10.69
CA THR A 160 0.07 -0.36 10.82
C THR A 160 -1.20 -0.64 11.63
N ASN A 161 -1.72 -1.87 11.59
CA ASN A 161 -2.99 -2.22 12.21
C ASN A 161 -2.85 -2.83 13.61
N ILE A 162 -1.67 -3.36 13.97
CA ILE A 162 -1.40 -3.91 15.31
C ILE A 162 -0.60 -2.88 16.11
N ILE A 163 -1.24 -2.27 17.10
CA ILE A 163 -0.60 -1.32 18.01
C ILE A 163 0.53 -2.05 18.76
N GLY A 164 1.75 -1.53 18.67
CA GLY A 164 2.93 -2.06 19.38
C GLY A 164 3.94 -2.77 18.47
N LEU A 165 3.55 -3.21 17.28
CA LEU A 165 4.37 -4.07 16.42
C LEU A 165 5.62 -3.38 15.84
N GLY A 166 5.60 -2.04 15.77
CA GLY A 166 6.70 -1.21 15.29
C GLY A 166 6.35 -0.42 14.04
N ASP A 167 7.37 -0.09 13.23
CA ASP A 167 7.20 0.69 12.01
C ASP A 167 6.98 -0.24 10.80
N SER A 168 6.03 0.09 9.94
CA SER A 168 5.68 -0.67 8.74
C SER A 168 6.65 -0.49 7.58
N SER A 169 7.62 0.42 7.70
CA SER A 169 8.59 0.64 6.63
C SER A 169 9.64 -0.46 6.59
N THR A 170 9.74 -1.12 5.44
CA THR A 170 10.84 -2.04 5.09
C THR A 170 12.21 -1.33 5.03
N TRP A 171 12.21 0.01 4.94
CA TRP A 171 13.41 0.86 4.82
C TRP A 171 13.62 1.74 6.06
N ARG A 172 13.26 1.23 7.23
CA ARG A 172 13.41 1.99 8.48
C ARG A 172 14.87 2.40 8.69
N ALA A 173 15.14 3.71 8.63
CA ALA A 173 16.40 4.30 9.06
C ALA A 173 16.22 4.91 10.46
N PRO A 174 16.63 4.23 11.55
CA PRO A 174 16.33 4.65 12.92
C PRO A 174 16.97 6.00 13.30
N PHE A 175 17.99 6.43 12.56
CA PHE A 175 18.67 7.73 12.74
C PHE A 175 17.99 8.88 11.98
N LEU A 176 16.96 8.62 11.17
CA LEU A 176 16.28 9.62 10.36
C LEU A 176 14.79 9.75 10.74
N PRO A 177 14.22 10.96 10.82
CA PRO A 177 12.78 11.14 10.99
C PRO A 177 11.96 10.34 9.97
N ARG A 178 10.81 9.79 10.41
CA ARG A 178 9.93 8.95 9.58
C ARG A 178 9.61 9.55 8.22
N PHE A 179 9.24 10.83 8.22
CA PHE A 179 8.91 11.54 6.99
C PHE A 179 10.08 11.55 5.99
N LEU A 180 11.29 11.81 6.48
CA LEU A 180 12.47 11.92 5.62
C LEU A 180 12.88 10.56 5.04
N TYR A 181 12.90 9.49 5.84
CA TYR A 181 13.29 8.20 5.28
C TYR A 181 12.18 7.58 4.42
N MET A 182 10.90 7.84 4.68
CA MET A 182 9.82 7.24 3.89
C MET A 182 9.62 7.92 2.53
N PHE A 183 9.83 9.24 2.45
CA PHE A 183 9.54 10.01 1.23
C PHE A 183 10.78 10.58 0.54
N LEU A 184 11.79 10.99 1.30
CA LEU A 184 12.97 11.65 0.73
C LEU A 184 14.10 10.65 0.43
N SER A 185 14.28 9.64 1.27
CA SER A 185 15.37 8.67 1.07
C SER A 185 15.28 7.86 -0.23
N PRO A 186 14.10 7.45 -0.75
CA PRO A 186 14.05 6.74 -2.03
C PRO A 186 14.51 7.62 -3.20
N ILE A 187 14.17 8.92 -3.15
CA ILE A 187 14.59 9.91 -4.16
C ILE A 187 16.11 10.10 -4.08
N LEU A 188 16.62 10.30 -2.86
CA LEU A 188 18.06 10.48 -2.62
C LEU A 188 18.86 9.22 -2.99
N ALA A 189 18.36 8.03 -2.67
CA ALA A 189 19.02 6.77 -3.00
C ALA A 189 19.19 6.61 -4.52
N TYR A 190 18.17 6.98 -5.30
CA TYR A 190 18.28 6.98 -6.76
C TYR A 190 19.37 7.94 -7.24
N ILE A 191 19.39 9.19 -6.74
CA ILE A 191 20.42 10.18 -7.09
C ILE A 191 21.82 9.69 -6.72
N LEU A 192 21.98 9.16 -5.50
CA LEU A 192 23.27 8.68 -5.00
C LEU A 192 23.80 7.49 -5.80
N VAL A 193 22.94 6.56 -6.24
CA VAL A 193 23.34 5.46 -7.12
C VAL A 193 23.89 5.99 -8.44
N GLN A 194 23.25 7.00 -9.05
CA GLN A 194 23.73 7.58 -10.31
C GLN A 194 25.04 8.36 -10.16
N LEU A 195 25.32 8.91 -8.98
CA LEU A 195 26.55 9.67 -8.70
C LEU A 195 27.74 8.76 -8.36
N TRP A 196 27.50 7.50 -8.01
CA TRP A 196 28.53 6.52 -7.66
C TRP A 196 28.86 5.55 -8.83
N SER A 197 28.02 5.50 -9.86
CA SER A 197 28.29 4.80 -11.13
C SER A 197 29.03 5.67 -12.12
#